data_AF-A0A536TLR9-F1
#
_entry.id   AF-A0A536TLR9-F1
#
_cell.length_a   1.000
_cell.length_b   1.000
_cell.length_c   1.000
_cell.angle_alpha   90.00
_cell.angle_beta   90.00
_cell.angle_gamma   90.00
#
_symmetry.space_group_name_H-M   'P 1'
#
loop_
_entity.id
_entity.type
_entity.pdbx_description
1 polymer ?
#
loop_
_entity_poly.entity_id
_entity_poly.type
_entity_poly.pdbx_seq_one_letter_code
_entity_poly.pdbx_strand_id
1 'polypeptide(L)'
;MIECVGVLHHLDDPMTGWRVLVNLLEPDGLMKIALYSEKARSSVRAARDFARSLNLPLTPEGIRYCRRAIINLPDGHPVKDVMHFNDFFTVDEFRDMVMHVHEHQFTLPGIEVCLDQLGLQFLGFECAAPTRKRFREMCPDNDAATKLEAWHQFEEIYPETFRSMYSFWCCRK
;
A
#
# COMPACT_ATOMS: atom_id res chain seq x y z
N MET A 1 -4.07 22.79 -1.44
CA MET A 1 -4.05 21.40 -0.95
C MET A 1 -3.90 20.48 -2.15
N ILE A 2 -3.04 19.46 -2.05
CA ILE A 2 -2.85 18.45 -3.10
C ILE A 2 -3.27 17.09 -2.52
N GLU A 3 -4.07 16.33 -3.25
CA GLU A 3 -4.39 14.94 -2.90
C GLU A 3 -3.96 14.04 -4.05
N CYS A 4 -3.10 13.07 -3.76
CA CYS A 4 -2.61 12.08 -4.73
C CYS A 4 -2.73 10.68 -4.11
N VAL A 5 -3.89 10.06 -4.36
CA VAL A 5 -4.29 8.77 -3.78
C VAL A 5 -4.47 7.80 -4.93
N GLY A 6 -3.82 6.63 -4.90
CA GLY A 6 -3.98 5.62 -5.95
C GLY A 6 -3.21 5.90 -7.25
N VAL A 7 -2.22 6.80 -7.25
CA VAL A 7 -1.53 7.25 -8.49
C VAL A 7 -0.02 7.06 -8.43
N LEU A 8 0.67 7.64 -7.44
CA LEU A 8 2.15 7.65 -7.42
C LEU A 8 2.77 6.26 -7.52
N HIS A 9 2.17 5.27 -6.85
CA HIS A 9 2.68 3.91 -6.86
C HIS A 9 2.44 3.16 -8.18
N HIS A 10 1.76 3.75 -9.16
CA HIS A 10 1.60 3.20 -10.51
C HIS A 10 2.47 3.92 -11.55
N LEU A 11 3.30 4.90 -11.15
CA LEU A 11 4.23 5.55 -12.07
C LEU A 11 5.48 4.71 -12.25
N ASP A 12 6.10 4.76 -13.44
CA ASP A 12 7.42 4.15 -13.70
C ASP A 12 8.49 4.64 -12.71
N ASP A 13 8.42 5.92 -12.33
CA ASP A 13 9.23 6.53 -11.29
C ASP A 13 8.35 7.36 -10.34
N PRO A 14 7.92 6.76 -9.20
CA PRO A 14 7.12 7.45 -8.20
C PRO A 14 7.77 8.73 -7.65
N MET A 15 9.10 8.76 -7.52
CA MET A 15 9.82 9.90 -6.94
C MET A 15 9.84 11.09 -7.89
N THR A 16 9.98 10.85 -9.19
CA THR A 16 9.86 11.91 -10.20
C THR A 16 8.46 12.52 -10.18
N GLY A 17 7.40 11.70 -10.14
CA GLY A 17 6.03 12.18 -10.02
C GLY A 17 5.77 12.96 -8.73
N TRP A 18 6.27 12.44 -7.59
CA TRP A 18 6.08 13.10 -6.30
C TRP A 18 6.80 14.46 -6.23
N ARG A 19 8.01 14.57 -6.81
CA ARG A 19 8.73 15.85 -6.91
C ARG A 19 7.91 16.92 -7.65
N VAL A 20 7.24 16.55 -8.73
CA VAL A 20 6.36 17.48 -9.47
C VAL A 20 5.25 18.01 -8.55
N LEU A 21 4.60 17.13 -7.80
CA LEU A 21 3.56 17.53 -6.84
C LEU A 21 4.12 18.46 -5.76
N VAL A 22 5.31 18.17 -5.23
CA VAL A 22 5.96 19.01 -4.22
C VAL A 22 6.23 20.41 -4.76
N ASN A 23 6.67 20.54 -6.00
CA ASN A 23 6.92 21.84 -6.65
C ASN A 23 5.64 22.66 -6.84
N LEU A 24 4.48 22.01 -6.96
CA LEU A 24 3.17 22.64 -7.09
C LEU A 24 2.51 22.95 -5.73
N LEU A 25 3.07 22.45 -4.63
CA LEU A 25 2.52 22.68 -3.29
C LEU A 25 2.84 24.11 -2.82
N GLU A 26 1.82 24.85 -2.40
CA GLU A 26 2.00 26.17 -1.76
C GLU A 26 2.81 26.07 -0.45
N PRO A 27 3.48 27.14 0.02
CA PRO A 27 4.30 27.11 1.23
C PRO A 27 3.59 26.54 2.47
N ASP A 28 2.35 26.96 2.73
CA ASP A 28 1.51 26.46 3.85
C ASP A 28 0.56 25.32 3.41
N GLY A 29 0.89 24.68 2.29
CA GLY A 29 0.06 23.66 1.67
C GLY A 29 0.13 22.31 2.38
N LEU A 30 -1.02 21.64 2.47
CA LEU A 30 -1.11 20.23 2.85
C LEU A 30 -1.15 19.33 1.63
N MET A 31 -0.49 18.18 1.73
CA MET A 31 -0.48 17.12 0.74
C MET A 31 -0.93 15.80 1.38
N LYS A 32 -1.91 15.14 0.75
CA LYS A 32 -2.32 13.77 1.10
C LYS A 32 -1.79 12.79 0.06
N ILE A 33 -1.17 11.72 0.54
CA ILE A 33 -0.52 10.70 -0.29
C ILE A 33 -1.05 9.32 0.12
N ALA A 34 -1.31 8.46 -0.86
CA ALA A 34 -1.60 7.05 -0.61
C ALA A 34 -0.74 6.09 -1.44
N LEU A 35 -0.04 5.19 -0.73
CA LEU A 35 0.92 4.24 -1.30
C LEU A 35 0.60 2.82 -0.83
N TYR A 36 0.95 1.81 -1.63
CA TYR A 36 0.75 0.41 -1.23
C TYR A 36 1.84 -0.07 -0.27
N SER A 37 1.41 -0.66 0.85
CA SER A 37 2.28 -1.29 1.85
C SER A 37 2.88 -2.58 1.29
N GLU A 38 4.20 -2.70 1.31
CA GLU A 38 4.88 -3.96 1.02
C GLU A 38 4.46 -5.04 2.01
N LYS A 39 4.31 -4.72 3.30
CA LYS A 39 3.97 -5.73 4.31
C LYS A 39 2.55 -6.27 4.11
N ALA A 40 1.58 -5.37 3.97
CA ALA A 40 0.18 -5.73 3.79
C ALA A 40 -0.13 -6.34 2.40
N ARG A 41 0.75 -6.14 1.41
CA ARG A 41 0.66 -6.74 0.06
C ARG A 41 1.42 -8.07 -0.07
N SER A 42 1.86 -8.68 1.03
CA SER A 42 2.61 -9.95 1.00
C SER A 42 1.87 -11.09 0.30
N SER A 43 0.58 -11.27 0.57
CA SER A 43 -0.26 -12.27 -0.11
C SER A 43 -0.48 -11.96 -1.59
N VAL A 44 -0.52 -10.68 -1.98
CA VAL A 44 -0.56 -10.26 -3.38
C VAL A 44 0.73 -10.66 -4.10
N ARG A 45 1.91 -10.46 -3.51
CA ARG A 45 3.18 -10.94 -4.09
C ARG A 45 3.18 -12.46 -4.25
N ALA A 46 2.76 -13.19 -3.22
CA ALA A 46 2.66 -14.65 -3.29
C ALA A 46 1.69 -15.10 -4.40
N ALA A 47 0.54 -14.41 -4.56
CA ALA A 47 -0.41 -14.70 -5.62
C ALA A 47 0.15 -14.41 -7.03
N ARG A 48 0.97 -13.36 -7.18
CA ARG A 48 1.67 -13.06 -8.44
C ARG A 48 2.63 -14.18 -8.83
N ASP A 49 3.43 -14.66 -7.89
CA ASP A 49 4.37 -15.75 -8.13
C ASP A 49 3.64 -17.06 -8.44
N PHE A 50 2.55 -17.33 -7.72
CA PHE A 50 1.66 -18.44 -8.02
C PHE A 50 1.08 -18.35 -9.44
N ALA A 51 0.53 -17.20 -9.83
CA ALA A 51 -0.03 -16.98 -11.16
C ALA A 51 1.01 -17.16 -12.27
N ARG A 52 2.24 -16.65 -12.08
CA ARG A 52 3.36 -16.85 -13.01
C ARG A 52 3.70 -18.32 -13.17
N SER A 53 3.68 -19.10 -12.09
CA SER A 53 3.99 -20.54 -12.14
C SER A 53 2.98 -21.37 -12.94
N LEU A 54 1.74 -20.89 -13.07
CA LEU A 54 0.71 -21.53 -13.90
C LEU A 54 0.87 -21.26 -15.40
N ASN A 55 1.70 -20.27 -15.79
CA ASN A 55 1.98 -19.89 -17.18
C ASN A 55 0.70 -19.73 -18.04
N LEU A 56 -0.29 -19.03 -17.49
CA LEU A 56 -1.59 -18.84 -18.13
C LEU A 56 -1.58 -17.63 -19.07
N PRO A 57 -2.35 -17.66 -20.17
CA PRO A 57 -2.54 -16.47 -20.99
C PRO A 57 -3.36 -15.40 -20.25
N LEU A 58 -3.14 -14.13 -20.57
CA LEU A 58 -3.91 -12.99 -20.06
C LEU A 58 -5.29 -12.87 -20.74
N THR A 59 -6.01 -13.99 -20.87
CA THR A 59 -7.39 -14.03 -21.35
C THR A 59 -8.36 -14.10 -20.17
N PRO A 60 -9.65 -13.73 -20.36
CA PRO A 60 -10.66 -13.90 -19.31
C PRO A 60 -10.74 -15.33 -18.76
N GLU A 61 -10.52 -16.35 -19.58
CA GLU A 61 -10.49 -17.76 -19.18
C GLU A 61 -9.27 -18.06 -18.30
N GLY A 62 -8.08 -17.58 -18.68
CA GLY A 62 -6.85 -17.74 -17.90
C GLY A 62 -6.96 -17.05 -16.53
N ILE A 63 -7.53 -15.84 -16.50
CA ILE A 63 -7.80 -15.10 -15.27
C ILE A 63 -8.77 -15.86 -14.35
N ARG A 64 -9.89 -16.34 -14.89
CA ARG A 64 -10.87 -17.13 -14.12
C ARG A 64 -10.25 -18.44 -13.61
N TYR A 65 -9.40 -19.09 -14.40
CA TYR A 65 -8.68 -20.29 -13.98
C TYR A 65 -7.74 -19.99 -12.81
N CYS A 66 -6.90 -18.94 -12.92
CA CYS A 66 -5.98 -18.55 -11.86
C CYS A 66 -6.73 -18.27 -10.55
N ARG A 67 -7.83 -17.51 -10.61
CA ARG A 67 -8.69 -17.24 -9.45
C ARG A 67 -9.24 -18.52 -8.83
N ARG A 68 -9.73 -19.45 -9.66
CA ARG A 68 -10.24 -20.75 -9.18
C ARG A 68 -9.14 -21.58 -8.52
N ALA A 69 -7.95 -21.59 -9.10
CA ALA A 69 -6.79 -22.28 -8.53
C ALA A 69 -6.45 -21.74 -7.13
N ILE A 70 -6.46 -20.42 -6.95
CA ILE A 70 -6.25 -19.78 -5.64
C ILE A 70 -7.35 -20.17 -4.63
N ILE A 71 -8.62 -20.11 -5.03
CA ILE A 71 -9.76 -20.48 -4.17
C ILE A 71 -9.65 -21.92 -3.66
N ASN A 72 -9.16 -22.82 -4.52
CA ASN A 72 -9.05 -24.25 -4.22
C ASN A 72 -7.79 -24.61 -3.41
N LEU A 73 -6.92 -23.66 -3.08
CA LEU A 73 -5.79 -23.91 -2.18
C LEU A 73 -6.27 -24.29 -0.78
N PRO A 74 -5.49 -25.05 0.01
CA PRO A 74 -5.80 -25.35 1.39
C PRO A 74 -5.99 -24.07 2.22
N ASP A 75 -6.83 -24.15 3.25
CA ASP A 75 -6.94 -23.06 4.23
C ASP A 75 -5.60 -22.81 4.92
N GLY A 76 -5.26 -21.55 5.16
CA GLY A 76 -3.96 -21.15 5.71
C GLY A 76 -2.82 -21.11 4.69
N HIS A 77 -3.06 -21.44 3.42
CA HIS A 77 -2.05 -21.24 2.38
C HIS A 77 -1.80 -19.73 2.16
N PRO A 78 -0.54 -19.22 2.20
CA PRO A 78 -0.26 -17.77 2.17
C PRO A 78 -0.82 -17.01 0.95
N VAL A 79 -0.91 -17.68 -0.21
CA VAL A 79 -1.54 -17.13 -1.42
C VAL A 79 -3.04 -16.88 -1.24
N LYS A 80 -3.72 -17.69 -0.44
CA LYS A 80 -5.19 -17.65 -0.30
C LYS A 80 -5.68 -16.36 0.35
N ASP A 81 -4.84 -15.72 1.17
CA ASP A 81 -5.14 -14.44 1.82
C ASP A 81 -5.37 -13.30 0.84
N VAL A 82 -4.94 -13.44 -0.42
CA VAL A 82 -5.26 -12.48 -1.49
C VAL A 82 -6.77 -12.34 -1.73
N MET A 83 -7.57 -13.33 -1.30
CA MET A 83 -9.03 -13.28 -1.35
C MET A 83 -9.64 -12.23 -0.42
N HIS A 84 -8.86 -11.64 0.49
CA HIS A 84 -9.30 -10.55 1.34
C HIS A 84 -9.24 -9.16 0.68
N PHE A 85 -8.73 -9.07 -0.55
CA PHE A 85 -8.75 -7.85 -1.36
C PHE A 85 -10.02 -7.83 -2.24
N ASN A 86 -10.69 -6.68 -2.30
CA ASN A 86 -11.90 -6.53 -3.12
C ASN A 86 -11.61 -6.79 -4.61
N ASP A 87 -10.45 -6.34 -5.07
CA ASP A 87 -9.90 -6.52 -6.42
C ASP A 87 -9.85 -7.99 -6.84
N PHE A 88 -9.85 -8.93 -5.89
CA PHE A 88 -9.89 -10.36 -6.18
C PHE A 88 -11.17 -10.79 -6.91
N PHE A 89 -12.28 -10.07 -6.73
CA PHE A 89 -13.59 -10.56 -7.13
C PHE A 89 -14.02 -10.17 -8.54
N THR A 90 -13.39 -9.17 -9.16
CA THR A 90 -13.61 -8.80 -10.56
C THR A 90 -12.53 -9.40 -11.47
N VAL A 91 -12.77 -9.47 -12.78
CA VAL A 91 -11.78 -10.00 -13.74
C VAL A 91 -10.70 -8.96 -14.01
N ASP A 92 -11.10 -7.71 -14.21
CA ASP A 92 -10.17 -6.62 -14.57
C ASP A 92 -9.27 -6.22 -13.40
N GLU A 93 -9.81 -6.07 -12.19
CA GLU A 93 -8.98 -5.69 -11.03
C GLU A 93 -8.07 -6.85 -10.60
N PHE A 94 -8.53 -8.10 -10.69
CA PHE A 94 -7.65 -9.26 -10.43
C PHE A 94 -6.52 -9.33 -11.44
N ARG A 95 -6.81 -9.07 -12.72
CA ARG A 95 -5.80 -9.01 -13.78
C ARG A 95 -4.71 -8.02 -13.37
N ASP A 96 -5.08 -6.79 -13.03
CA ASP A 96 -4.13 -5.72 -12.74
C ASP A 96 -3.39 -5.96 -11.40
N MET A 97 -4.07 -6.49 -10.39
CA MET A 97 -3.49 -6.81 -9.09
C MET A 97 -2.51 -8.00 -9.15
N VAL A 98 -2.83 -9.07 -9.90
CA VAL A 98 -2.12 -10.37 -9.79
C VAL A 98 -1.40 -10.79 -11.08
N MET A 99 -1.94 -10.53 -12.27
CA MET A 99 -1.43 -11.11 -13.51
C MET A 99 -0.72 -10.12 -14.45
N HIS A 100 -1.07 -8.83 -14.41
CA HIS A 100 -0.51 -7.76 -15.24
C HIS A 100 -0.14 -6.57 -14.37
N VAL A 101 0.94 -6.76 -13.62
CA VAL A 101 1.30 -5.90 -12.50
C VAL A 101 2.09 -4.69 -12.99
N HIS A 102 1.62 -3.51 -12.58
CA HIS A 102 2.38 -2.27 -12.69
C HIS A 102 2.19 -1.46 -11.40
N GLU A 103 2.86 -1.87 -10.32
CA GLU A 103 2.83 -1.12 -9.06
C GLU A 103 4.20 -1.16 -8.34
N HIS A 104 4.47 -0.10 -7.59
CA HIS A 104 5.50 -0.01 -6.58
C HIS A 104 4.91 -0.22 -5.19
N GLN A 105 5.64 -0.94 -4.35
CA GLN A 105 5.30 -1.14 -2.95
C GLN A 105 6.33 -0.41 -2.09
N PHE A 106 5.86 0.13 -0.96
CA PHE A 106 6.66 0.95 -0.07
C PHE A 106 6.73 0.31 1.31
N THR A 107 7.79 0.62 2.03
CA THR A 107 7.92 0.37 3.47
C THR A 107 7.86 1.71 4.20
N LEU A 108 7.45 1.72 5.46
CA LEU A 108 7.44 2.95 6.27
C LEU A 108 8.83 3.60 6.38
N PRO A 109 9.93 2.86 6.60
CA PRO A 109 11.28 3.42 6.51
C PRO A 109 11.62 3.97 5.12
N GLY A 110 11.17 3.32 4.05
CA GLY A 110 11.34 3.82 2.69
C GLY A 110 10.60 5.14 2.45
N ILE A 111 9.39 5.28 2.99
CA ILE A 111 8.61 6.52 2.93
C ILE A 111 9.33 7.64 3.68
N GLU A 112 9.92 7.36 4.85
CA GLU A 112 10.70 8.36 5.60
C GLU A 112 11.85 8.93 4.74
N VAL A 113 12.61 8.07 4.07
CA VAL A 113 13.67 8.49 3.13
C VAL A 113 13.10 9.32 1.98
N CYS A 114 11.95 8.94 1.40
CA CYS A 114 11.30 9.71 0.34
C CYS A 114 10.93 11.12 0.83
N LEU A 115 10.30 11.24 2.00
CA LEU A 115 9.89 12.51 2.57
C LEU A 115 11.09 13.42 2.87
N ASP A 116 12.18 12.86 3.39
CA ASP A 116 13.41 13.60 3.65
C ASP A 116 14.02 14.16 2.36
N GLN A 117 14.11 13.36 1.30
CA GLN A 117 14.62 13.78 -0.01
C GLN A 117 13.76 14.84 -0.69
N LEU A 118 12.46 14.86 -0.37
CA LEU A 118 11.48 15.80 -0.91
C LEU A 118 11.30 17.06 -0.04
N GLY A 119 11.95 17.13 1.12
CA GLY A 119 11.77 18.24 2.06
C GLY A 119 10.36 18.30 2.65
N LEU A 120 9.76 17.13 2.89
CA LEU A 120 8.41 17.00 3.45
C LEU A 120 8.45 16.52 4.90
N GLN A 121 7.54 17.04 5.71
CA GLN A 121 7.28 16.59 7.07
C GLN A 121 6.03 15.71 7.10
N PHE A 122 6.13 14.53 7.72
CA PHE A 122 4.99 13.65 7.99
C PHE A 122 4.11 14.21 9.12
N LEU A 123 2.79 14.20 8.91
CA LEU A 123 1.81 14.73 9.88
C LEU A 123 0.93 13.65 10.51
N GLY A 124 0.90 12.44 9.96
CA GLY A 124 0.12 11.33 10.49
C GLY A 124 -0.70 10.58 9.43
N PHE A 125 -1.08 9.36 9.78
CA PHE A 125 -1.98 8.53 8.97
C PHE A 125 -3.45 8.93 9.12
N GLU A 126 -4.16 8.89 7.99
CA GLU A 126 -5.61 8.79 7.95
C GLU A 126 -6.01 7.31 7.97
N CYS A 127 -6.35 6.80 9.14
CA CYS A 127 -6.79 5.41 9.33
C CYS A 127 -8.05 5.31 10.18
N ALA A 128 -8.73 4.16 10.17
CA ALA A 128 -9.99 3.96 10.87
C ALA A 128 -9.86 4.14 12.40
N ALA A 129 -10.95 4.51 13.06
CA ALA A 129 -10.97 4.75 14.52
C ALA A 129 -10.44 3.57 15.37
N PRO A 130 -10.74 2.30 15.07
CA PRO A 130 -10.17 1.16 15.79
C PRO A 130 -8.65 1.07 15.68
N THR A 131 -8.09 1.31 14.50
CA THR A 131 -6.64 1.34 14.26
C THR A 131 -5.98 2.45 15.08
N ARG A 132 -6.54 3.66 15.04
CA ARG A 132 -6.02 4.80 15.85
C ARG A 132 -6.07 4.52 17.35
N LYS A 133 -7.14 3.87 17.82
CA LYS A 133 -7.27 3.50 19.24
C LYS A 133 -6.17 2.51 19.63
N ARG A 134 -6.02 1.42 18.86
CA ARG A 134 -5.02 0.39 19.12
C ARG A 134 -3.58 0.95 19.05
N PHE A 135 -3.31 1.81 18.08
CA PHE A 135 -2.02 2.49 17.96
C PHE A 135 -1.69 3.29 19.22
N ARG A 136 -2.63 4.11 19.71
CA ARG A 136 -2.42 4.89 20.95
C ARG A 136 -2.26 4.04 22.21
N GLU A 137 -2.88 2.87 22.26
CA GLU A 137 -2.71 1.93 23.38
C GLU A 137 -1.30 1.31 23.39
N MET A 138 -0.70 1.10 22.22
CA MET A 138 0.65 0.56 22.07
C MET A 138 1.74 1.64 22.17
N CYS A 139 1.46 2.83 21.66
CA CYS A 139 2.37 3.98 21.61
C CYS A 139 1.72 5.17 22.34
N PRO A 140 1.87 5.26 23.68
CA PRO A 140 1.18 6.27 24.48
C PRO A 140 1.76 7.68 24.36
N ASP A 141 2.95 7.83 23.77
CA ASP A 141 3.59 9.12 23.57
C ASP A 141 2.75 10.02 22.66
N ASN A 142 2.55 11.27 23.08
CA ASN A 142 1.67 12.22 22.39
C ASN A 142 2.10 12.52 20.94
N ASP A 143 3.39 12.39 20.62
CA ASP A 143 3.96 12.66 19.31
C ASP A 143 4.20 11.39 18.48
N ALA A 144 3.87 10.19 18.98
CA ALA A 144 4.09 8.94 18.25
C ALA A 144 3.33 8.91 16.91
N ALA A 145 2.15 9.52 16.86
CA ALA A 145 1.31 9.53 15.65
C ALA A 145 1.97 10.27 14.47
N THR A 146 2.94 11.16 14.73
CA THR A 146 3.69 11.91 13.72
C THR A 146 5.08 11.32 13.45
N LYS A 147 5.38 10.12 13.94
CA LYS A 147 6.66 9.42 13.73
C LYS A 147 6.44 8.15 12.93
N LEU A 148 7.04 8.04 11.74
CA LEU A 148 6.93 6.84 10.90
C LEU A 148 7.49 5.60 11.58
N GLU A 149 8.56 5.74 12.38
CA GLU A 149 9.14 4.64 13.17
C GLU A 149 8.14 4.00 14.15
N ALA A 150 7.29 4.80 14.82
CA ALA A 150 6.27 4.26 15.71
C ALA A 150 5.21 3.45 14.94
N TRP A 151 4.82 3.95 13.76
CA TRP A 151 3.92 3.23 12.86
C TRP A 151 4.57 1.96 12.28
N HIS A 152 5.88 1.98 12.04
CA HIS A 152 6.62 0.81 11.58
C HIS A 152 6.58 -0.30 12.63
N GLN A 153 6.89 0.01 13.89
CA GLN A 153 6.80 -0.95 14.99
C GLN A 153 5.37 -1.48 15.19
N PHE A 154 4.36 -0.62 15.02
CA PHE A 154 2.96 -1.03 15.05
C PHE A 154 2.60 -2.00 13.91
N GLU A 155 3.07 -1.72 12.69
CA GLU A 155 2.83 -2.56 11.52
C GLU A 155 3.55 -3.93 11.62
N GLU A 156 4.71 -4.00 12.28
CA GLU A 156 5.38 -5.27 12.56
C GLU A 156 4.50 -6.23 13.37
N ILE A 157 3.68 -5.71 14.29
CA ILE A 157 2.75 -6.50 15.09
C ILE A 157 1.43 -6.74 14.34
N TYR A 158 0.98 -5.75 13.57
CA TYR A 158 -0.28 -5.78 12.83
C TYR A 158 -0.03 -5.58 11.32
N PRO A 159 0.50 -6.59 10.61
CA PRO A 159 0.94 -6.46 9.21
C PRO A 159 -0.17 -6.08 8.24
N GLU A 160 -1.42 -6.40 8.58
CA GLU A 160 -2.61 -6.14 7.76
C GLU A 160 -3.20 -4.73 7.96
N THR A 161 -2.60 -3.91 8.84
CA THR A 161 -3.13 -2.58 9.20
C THR A 161 -3.40 -1.70 7.97
N PHE A 162 -2.48 -1.73 7.01
CA PHE A 162 -2.51 -0.87 5.82
C PHE A 162 -2.84 -1.65 4.55
N ARG A 163 -3.68 -2.71 4.66
CA ARG A 163 -4.12 -3.53 3.53
C ARG A 163 -4.70 -2.71 2.37
N SER A 164 -5.47 -1.66 2.70
CA SER A 164 -5.94 -0.70 1.70
C SER A 164 -4.75 0.08 1.14
N MET A 165 -4.23 1.06 1.89
CA MET A 165 -3.05 1.87 1.54
C MET A 165 -2.47 2.52 2.81
N TYR A 166 -1.20 2.91 2.75
CA TYR A 166 -0.64 3.96 3.59
C TYR A 166 -1.22 5.32 3.18
N SER A 167 -2.35 5.74 3.76
CA SER A 167 -2.95 7.06 3.50
C SER A 167 -2.51 8.05 4.56
N PHE A 168 -1.71 9.06 4.22
CA PHE A 168 -1.16 10.01 5.19
C PHE A 168 -1.10 11.45 4.69
N TRP A 169 -0.96 12.36 5.66
CA TRP A 169 -0.78 13.78 5.42
C TRP A 169 0.69 14.19 5.60
N CYS A 170 1.14 15.12 4.77
CA CYS A 170 2.45 15.75 4.86
C CYS A 170 2.39 17.22 4.43
N CYS A 171 3.38 18.01 4.83
CA CYS A 171 3.57 19.40 4.41
C CYS A 171 5.04 19.66 4.10
N ARG A 172 5.39 20.82 3.55
CA ARG A 172 6.81 21.21 3.43
C ARG A 172 7.43 21.38 4.82
N LYS A 173 8.73 21.05 4.93
CA LYS A 173 9.57 21.37 6.07
C LYS A 173 9.89 22.88 6.11
#